data_AF-A0A4Y8UZQ5-F1
#
_entry.id   AF-A0A4Y8UZQ5-F1
#
_cell.length_a   1.000
_cell.length_b   1.000
_cell.length_c   1.000
_cell.angle_alpha   90.00
_cell.angle_beta   90.00
_cell.angle_gamma   90.00
#
_symmetry.space_group_name_H-M   'P 1'
#
loop_
_entity.id
_entity.type
_entity.pdbx_description
1 polymer ?
#
loop_
_entity_poly.entity_id
_entity_poly.type
_entity_poly.pdbx_seq_one_letter_code
_entity_poly.pdbx_strand_id
1 'polypeptide(L)'
;MRRPAPLQLRPGLPVLPRGDREVQVGLDPRWAVRLVDLPPAEAALWSTVDATTDLTALPARAGDAGADPASVAATVDDLRRAGLTRVPPPGPGTAGPAGADARAWSLLAVDGGGDAVVARRADAVAGVVGLGPTGLGVARHLAVAGVGTLLLDDDAPVSPADVAGTHRWSDVGTPRALAAARALRDAVPGVRVDGDAEPDVVVVVEHHAADPGRAMLLMGAQVPHVPVVVRDADAIVGPVVRPGLDPCLRCLDLHRTDVDPAWPTVLRSLTSARAPAVTEVGVLAGAAAALAAAQVLALLAGTVPALCSASVELALPDLVARERRWATHPACGCVTPPGTTDAGPREA
;
A
#
# COMPACT_ATOMS: atom_id res chain seq x y z
N MET A 1 21.19 35.68 15.78
CA MET A 1 21.43 34.26 15.46
C MET A 1 20.09 33.59 15.18
N ARG A 2 19.93 32.90 14.05
CA ARG A 2 18.71 32.10 13.79
C ARG A 2 18.77 30.86 14.67
N ARG A 3 17.71 30.61 15.44
CA ARG A 3 17.56 29.38 16.23
C ARG A 3 17.57 28.18 15.25
N PRO A 4 18.31 27.10 15.52
CA PRO A 4 18.27 25.91 14.68
C PRO A 4 16.82 25.40 14.58
N ALA A 5 16.49 24.80 13.43
CA ALA A 5 15.17 24.21 13.25
C ALA A 5 14.98 23.09 14.29
N PRO A 6 13.79 22.97 14.91
CA PRO A 6 13.55 21.94 15.91
C PRO A 6 13.73 20.55 15.30
N LEU A 7 14.24 19.63 16.09
CA LEU A 7 14.48 18.24 15.68
C LEU A 7 13.71 17.33 16.62
N GLN A 8 12.95 16.38 16.10
CA GLN A 8 12.19 15.42 16.90
C GLN A 8 12.55 14.00 16.49
N LEU A 9 12.31 13.03 17.36
CA LEU A 9 12.29 11.63 16.96
C LEU A 9 11.19 11.41 15.90
N ARG A 10 11.42 10.47 14.99
CA ARG A 10 10.39 10.05 14.04
C ARG A 10 9.18 9.51 14.83
N PRO A 11 7.94 9.89 14.45
CA PRO A 11 6.74 9.39 15.09
C PRO A 11 6.71 7.86 15.14
N GLY A 12 6.29 7.30 16.28
CA GLY A 12 6.28 5.85 16.48
C GLY A 12 7.59 5.25 17.01
N LEU A 13 8.59 6.08 17.32
CA LEU A 13 9.78 5.69 18.08
C LEU A 13 9.61 6.06 19.57
N PRO A 14 8.96 5.23 20.40
CA PRO A 14 8.94 5.47 21.85
C PRO A 14 10.34 5.35 22.43
N VAL A 15 10.63 6.14 23.46
CA VAL A 15 11.84 6.02 24.25
C VAL A 15 11.51 5.24 25.53
N LEU A 16 12.16 4.10 25.70
CA LEU A 16 11.81 3.08 26.68
C LEU A 16 12.99 2.85 27.64
N PRO A 17 12.82 3.11 28.94
CA PRO A 17 13.84 2.77 29.93
C PRO A 17 14.07 1.25 29.95
N ARG A 18 15.34 0.81 29.95
CA ARG A 18 15.72 -0.61 30.11
C ARG A 18 16.49 -0.89 31.40
N GLY A 19 16.95 0.17 32.06
CA GLY A 19 17.62 0.15 33.35
C GLY A 19 18.29 1.51 33.59
N ASP A 20 19.07 1.62 34.66
CA ASP A 20 19.66 2.89 35.07
C ASP A 20 20.78 3.40 34.15
N ARG A 21 21.18 2.61 33.15
CA ARG A 21 22.27 2.91 32.20
C ARG A 21 21.94 2.61 30.75
N GLU A 22 20.66 2.32 30.47
CA GLU A 22 20.25 1.87 29.14
C GLU A 22 18.85 2.35 28.80
N VAL A 23 18.71 2.87 27.58
CA VAL A 23 17.43 3.29 27.00
C VAL A 23 17.30 2.70 25.60
N GLN A 24 16.09 2.31 25.22
CA GLN A 24 15.77 1.84 23.87
C GLN A 24 14.90 2.87 23.15
N VAL A 25 15.25 3.18 21.91
CA VAL A 25 14.47 4.04 21.01
C VAL A 25 13.83 3.17 19.95
N GLY A 26 12.50 3.09 19.94
CA GLY A 26 11.74 2.25 19.00
C GLY A 26 11.49 0.82 19.49
N LEU A 27 10.54 0.13 18.83
CA LEU A 27 10.16 -1.25 19.12
C LEU A 27 10.41 -2.21 17.94
N ASP A 28 10.35 -1.71 16.71
CA ASP A 28 10.50 -2.53 15.51
C ASP A 28 11.98 -2.83 15.25
N PRO A 29 12.38 -4.10 15.06
CA PRO A 29 13.78 -4.47 14.82
C PRO A 29 14.44 -3.76 13.63
N ARG A 30 13.66 -3.26 12.66
CA ARG A 30 14.19 -2.55 11.48
C ARG A 30 14.77 -1.17 11.81
N TRP A 31 14.30 -0.53 12.88
CA TRP A 31 14.70 0.85 13.22
C TRP A 31 14.86 1.10 14.72
N ALA A 32 14.71 0.08 15.57
CA ALA A 32 14.98 0.20 16.99
C ALA A 32 16.49 0.24 17.26
N VAL A 33 16.90 1.13 18.14
CA VAL A 33 18.30 1.23 18.63
C VAL A 33 18.34 1.24 20.14
N ARG A 34 19.49 0.85 20.69
CA ARG A 34 19.77 0.89 22.12
C ARG A 34 20.85 1.91 22.38
N LEU A 35 20.59 2.81 23.30
CA LEU A 35 21.56 3.71 23.89
C LEU A 35 22.09 3.00 25.15
N VAL A 36 23.33 2.53 25.07
CA VAL A 36 23.98 1.69 26.10
C VAL A 36 25.06 2.46 26.84
N ASP A 37 25.49 1.91 27.99
CA ASP A 37 26.58 2.45 28.81
C ASP A 37 26.39 3.89 29.31
N LEU A 38 25.15 4.38 29.30
CA LEU A 38 24.81 5.75 29.67
C LEU A 38 25.10 6.02 31.16
N PRO A 39 25.61 7.21 31.50
CA PRO A 39 25.54 7.71 32.87
C PRO A 39 24.08 7.75 33.38
N PRO A 40 23.81 7.48 34.67
CA PRO A 40 22.42 7.46 35.17
C PRO A 40 21.62 8.74 34.95
N ALA A 41 22.27 9.91 35.06
CA ALA A 41 21.63 11.19 34.78
C ALA A 41 21.22 11.32 33.31
N GLU A 42 22.04 10.80 32.38
CA GLU A 42 21.75 10.81 30.95
C GLU A 42 20.65 9.79 30.60
N ALA A 43 20.67 8.59 31.18
CA ALA A 43 19.59 7.61 31.02
C ALA A 43 18.24 8.15 31.52
N ALA A 44 18.23 8.82 32.68
CA ALA A 44 17.04 9.48 33.22
C ALA A 44 16.55 10.61 32.30
N LEU A 45 17.45 11.43 31.74
CA LEU A 45 17.10 12.48 30.79
C LEU A 45 16.46 11.90 29.52
N TRP A 46 17.09 10.91 28.89
CA TRP A 46 16.57 10.25 27.70
C TRP A 46 15.20 9.62 27.95
N SER A 47 14.97 9.08 29.14
CA SER A 47 13.66 8.52 29.53
C SER A 47 12.53 9.56 29.58
N THR A 48 12.83 10.86 29.56
CA THR A 48 11.83 11.94 29.46
C THR A 48 11.51 12.36 28.02
N VAL A 49 12.20 11.80 27.03
CA VAL A 49 12.01 12.17 25.62
C VAL A 49 10.76 11.49 25.08
N ASP A 50 9.86 12.29 24.50
CA ASP A 50 8.70 11.81 23.77
C ASP A 50 8.71 12.31 22.31
N ALA A 51 7.66 12.01 21.55
CA ALA A 51 7.56 12.35 20.14
C ALA A 51 7.49 13.86 19.86
N THR A 52 7.27 14.70 20.89
CA THR A 52 7.16 16.16 20.79
C THR A 52 8.42 16.89 21.27
N THR A 53 9.31 16.20 21.98
CA THR A 53 10.55 16.77 22.51
C THR A 53 11.46 17.29 21.40
N ASP A 54 11.83 18.58 21.49
CA ASP A 54 12.86 19.17 20.65
C ASP A 54 14.25 18.71 21.12
N LEU A 55 14.83 17.78 20.37
CA LEU A 55 16.15 17.20 20.61
C LEU A 55 17.27 18.25 20.52
N THR A 56 17.07 19.36 19.79
CA THR A 56 18.08 20.44 19.73
C THR A 56 18.21 21.19 21.06
N ALA A 57 17.21 21.13 21.92
CA ALA A 57 17.23 21.70 23.26
C ALA A 57 17.71 20.71 24.34
N LEU A 58 17.90 19.44 24.00
CA LEU A 58 18.25 18.39 24.95
C LEU A 58 19.64 18.57 25.59
N PRO A 59 20.69 19.01 24.85
CA PRO A 59 22.00 19.29 25.46
C PRO A 59 21.96 20.37 26.54
N ALA A 60 21.12 21.40 26.38
CA ALA A 60 20.97 22.43 27.41
C ALA A 60 20.31 21.85 28.68
N ARG A 61 19.26 21.04 28.52
CA ARG A 61 18.59 20.33 29.61
C ARG A 61 19.51 19.32 30.32
N ALA A 62 20.49 18.77 29.61
CA ALA A 62 21.49 17.87 30.19
C ALA A 62 22.33 18.57 31.25
N GLY A 63 22.79 19.80 30.97
CA GLY A 63 23.57 20.60 31.92
C GLY A 63 22.80 20.88 33.22
N ASP A 64 21.52 21.21 33.12
CA ASP A 64 20.64 21.43 34.27
C ASP A 64 20.39 20.15 35.09
N ALA A 65 20.44 18.99 34.44
CA ALA A 65 20.21 17.68 35.04
C ALA A 65 21.49 16.97 35.55
N GLY A 66 22.65 17.62 35.44
CA GLY A 66 23.94 17.01 35.83
C GLY A 66 24.44 15.92 34.88
N ALA A 67 23.93 15.89 33.65
CA ALA A 67 24.45 15.06 32.55
C ALA A 67 25.40 15.88 31.66
N ASP A 68 26.28 15.20 30.91
CA ASP A 68 27.22 15.88 30.01
C ASP A 68 26.50 16.38 28.72
N PRO A 69 26.42 17.70 28.49
CA PRO A 69 25.81 18.25 27.27
C PRO A 69 26.47 17.77 25.98
N ALA A 70 27.78 17.51 25.99
CA ALA A 70 28.51 17.09 24.79
C ALA A 70 28.15 15.65 24.40
N SER A 71 28.07 14.74 25.38
CA SER A 71 27.59 13.36 25.21
C SER A 71 26.18 13.32 24.60
N VAL A 72 25.26 14.11 25.17
CA VAL A 72 23.87 14.17 24.69
C VAL A 72 23.79 14.74 23.26
N ALA A 73 24.57 15.78 22.95
CA ALA A 73 24.63 16.33 21.59
C ALA A 73 25.17 15.31 20.57
N ALA A 74 26.22 14.56 20.92
CA ALA A 74 26.76 13.50 20.07
C ALA A 74 25.72 12.41 19.81
N THR A 75 24.98 12.00 20.85
CA THR A 75 23.90 11.01 20.70
C THR A 75 22.77 11.52 19.81
N VAL A 76 22.38 12.80 19.90
CA VAL A 76 21.39 13.40 18.99
C VAL A 76 21.89 13.37 17.54
N ASP A 77 23.17 13.65 17.30
CA ASP A 77 23.78 13.57 15.97
C ASP A 77 23.88 12.13 15.45
N ASP A 78 24.13 11.14 16.32
CA ASP A 78 24.08 9.73 15.98
C ASP A 78 22.66 9.29 15.57
N LEU A 79 21.64 9.66 16.35
CA LEU A 79 20.24 9.39 16.02
C LEU A 79 19.83 10.04 14.70
N ARG A 80 20.34 11.25 14.41
CA ARG A 80 20.13 11.93 13.13
C ARG A 80 20.81 11.21 11.98
N ARG A 81 22.08 10.79 12.13
CA ARG A 81 22.80 10.02 11.11
C ARG A 81 22.17 8.65 10.86
N ALA A 82 21.60 8.04 11.89
CA ALA A 82 20.83 6.80 11.79
C ALA A 82 19.43 6.99 11.16
N GLY A 83 19.03 8.22 10.83
CA GLY A 83 17.73 8.51 10.24
C GLY A 83 16.57 8.27 11.20
N LEU A 84 16.77 8.44 12.51
CA LEU A 84 15.74 8.27 13.55
C LEU A 84 15.09 9.58 13.98
N THR A 85 15.54 10.69 13.41
CA THR A 85 15.00 12.02 13.67
C THR A 85 14.38 12.64 12.42
N ARG A 86 13.53 13.63 12.63
CA ARG A 86 12.93 14.44 11.56
C ARG A 86 12.79 15.89 12.00
N VAL A 87 12.67 16.77 11.01
CA VAL A 87 12.15 18.12 11.25
C VAL A 87 10.62 18.03 11.26
N PRO A 88 9.92 18.50 12.30
CA PRO A 88 8.47 18.50 12.31
C PRO A 88 7.92 19.42 11.20
N PRO A 89 6.83 19.03 10.52
CA PRO A 89 6.22 19.87 9.49
C PRO A 89 5.64 21.16 10.12
N PRO A 90 5.58 22.27 9.35
CA PRO A 90 4.93 23.48 9.81
C PRO A 90 3.40 23.28 9.86
N GLY A 91 2.82 23.40 11.06
CA GLY A 91 1.37 23.32 11.28
C GLY A 91 0.89 22.02 11.92
N PRO A 92 -0.44 21.87 12.12
CA PRO A 92 -1.00 20.62 12.60
C PRO A 92 -0.74 19.52 11.56
N GLY A 93 -0.13 18.41 11.98
CA GLY A 93 0.10 17.25 11.11
C GLY A 93 -1.19 16.59 10.63
N THR A 94 -1.06 15.59 9.76
CA THR A 94 -2.22 14.85 9.25
C THR A 94 -2.98 14.19 10.40
N ALA A 95 -4.28 14.46 10.51
CA ALA A 95 -5.14 13.94 11.57
C ALA A 95 -5.93 12.70 11.12
N GLY A 96 -6.57 12.03 12.08
CA GLY A 96 -7.43 10.88 11.81
C GLY A 96 -6.67 9.65 11.27
N PRO A 97 -7.34 8.76 10.53
CA PRO A 97 -6.73 7.53 10.02
C PRO A 97 -5.51 7.77 9.12
N ALA A 98 -5.57 8.78 8.24
CA ALA A 98 -4.44 9.16 7.39
C ALA A 98 -3.21 9.63 8.20
N GLY A 99 -3.43 10.15 9.41
CA GLY A 99 -2.35 10.46 10.37
C GLY A 99 -1.63 9.22 10.92
N ALA A 100 -2.33 8.10 11.10
CA ALA A 100 -1.69 6.85 11.49
C ALA A 100 -0.78 6.32 10.37
N ASP A 101 -1.25 6.40 9.12
CA ASP A 101 -0.45 6.12 7.93
C ASP A 101 0.78 7.02 7.85
N ALA A 102 0.63 8.33 8.04
CA ALA A 102 1.75 9.27 8.01
C ALA A 102 2.83 8.89 9.03
N ARG A 103 2.46 8.39 10.22
CA ARG A 103 3.43 7.89 11.22
C ARG A 103 4.15 6.64 10.75
N ALA A 104 3.42 5.67 10.19
CA ALA A 104 4.02 4.44 9.65
C ALA A 104 4.97 4.74 8.48
N TRP A 105 4.56 5.57 7.53
CA TRP A 105 5.40 6.02 6.42
C TRP A 105 6.56 6.88 6.89
N SER A 106 6.36 7.64 7.97
CA SER A 106 7.45 8.34 8.63
C SER A 106 8.45 7.40 9.26
N LEU A 107 8.26 6.08 9.34
CA LEU A 107 9.28 5.08 9.72
C LEU A 107 9.84 4.31 8.50
N LEU A 108 9.05 4.17 7.43
CA LEU A 108 9.42 3.45 6.22
C LEU A 108 10.23 4.29 5.23
N ALA A 109 9.94 5.59 5.11
CA ALA A 109 10.63 6.48 4.17
C ALA A 109 12.02 6.85 4.68
N VAL A 110 13.05 6.83 3.83
CA VAL A 110 14.44 7.11 4.26
C VAL A 110 14.60 8.51 4.86
N ASP A 111 13.83 9.48 4.37
CA ASP A 111 13.84 10.88 4.81
C ASP A 111 12.88 11.17 5.98
N GLY A 112 12.11 10.17 6.45
CA GLY A 112 11.07 10.35 7.45
C GLY A 112 9.87 11.18 6.97
N GLY A 113 9.72 11.38 5.66
CA GLY A 113 8.72 12.25 5.02
C GLY A 113 7.30 11.67 4.95
N GLY A 114 6.84 10.97 5.99
CA GLY A 114 5.54 10.29 5.98
C GLY A 114 4.34 11.23 5.76
N ASP A 115 4.37 12.43 6.34
CA ASP A 115 3.35 13.46 6.11
C ASP A 115 3.30 13.88 4.63
N ALA A 116 4.46 14.00 3.96
CA ALA A 116 4.52 14.34 2.54
C ALA A 116 4.00 13.21 1.66
N VAL A 117 4.24 11.94 2.03
CA VAL A 117 3.68 10.78 1.33
C VAL A 117 2.16 10.82 1.36
N VAL A 118 1.57 11.04 2.53
CA VAL A 118 0.11 11.08 2.69
C VAL A 118 -0.48 12.32 2.02
N ALA A 119 0.16 13.48 2.12
CA ALA A 119 -0.29 14.70 1.46
C ALA A 119 -0.40 14.54 -0.06
N ARG A 120 0.57 13.87 -0.70
CA ARG A 120 0.52 13.59 -2.16
C ARG A 120 -0.66 12.70 -2.57
N ARG A 121 -1.18 11.85 -1.68
CA ARG A 121 -2.34 11.00 -2.00
C ARG A 121 -3.61 11.82 -2.21
N ALA A 122 -3.72 13.00 -1.61
CA ALA A 122 -4.88 13.86 -1.77
C ALA A 122 -5.09 14.33 -3.22
N ASP A 123 -4.01 14.35 -4.02
CA ASP A 123 -4.05 14.68 -5.44
C ASP A 123 -4.19 13.43 -6.33
N ALA A 124 -4.02 12.23 -5.77
CA ALA A 124 -4.08 10.97 -6.52
C ALA A 124 -5.51 10.57 -6.92
N VAL A 125 -5.59 9.87 -8.04
CA VAL A 125 -6.82 9.30 -8.61
C VAL A 125 -6.65 7.79 -8.74
N ALA A 126 -7.46 7.01 -8.03
CA ALA A 126 -7.48 5.55 -8.16
C ALA A 126 -8.82 5.05 -8.70
N GLY A 127 -8.77 4.18 -9.71
CA GLY A 127 -9.96 3.49 -10.22
C GLY A 127 -10.20 2.17 -9.49
N VAL A 128 -11.46 1.82 -9.27
CA VAL A 128 -11.87 0.49 -8.77
C VAL A 128 -12.98 -0.04 -9.65
N VAL A 129 -12.67 -1.12 -10.37
CA VAL A 129 -13.59 -1.84 -11.25
C VAL A 129 -14.08 -3.09 -10.52
N GLY A 130 -15.40 -3.24 -10.41
CA GLY A 130 -16.05 -4.28 -9.60
C GLY A 130 -16.16 -3.85 -8.13
N LEU A 131 -17.37 -3.58 -7.67
CA LEU A 131 -17.67 -3.02 -6.34
C LEU A 131 -18.47 -4.00 -5.48
N GLY A 132 -18.18 -5.29 -5.60
CA GLY A 132 -18.57 -6.30 -4.60
C GLY A 132 -17.87 -6.09 -3.25
N PRO A 133 -17.95 -7.04 -2.31
CA PRO A 133 -17.29 -6.96 -1.01
C PRO A 133 -15.81 -6.58 -1.06
N THR A 134 -15.03 -7.19 -1.95
CA THR A 134 -13.59 -6.93 -2.10
C THR A 134 -13.35 -5.52 -2.62
N GLY A 135 -13.98 -5.15 -3.74
CA GLY A 135 -13.75 -3.87 -4.40
C GLY A 135 -14.16 -2.66 -3.55
N LEU A 136 -15.32 -2.72 -2.90
CA LEU A 136 -15.71 -1.65 -1.97
C LEU A 136 -14.78 -1.59 -0.75
N GLY A 137 -14.30 -2.74 -0.28
CA GLY A 137 -13.26 -2.81 0.75
C GLY A 137 -11.98 -2.07 0.33
N VAL A 138 -11.49 -2.32 -0.90
CA VAL A 138 -10.33 -1.62 -1.47
C VAL A 138 -10.58 -0.12 -1.50
N ALA A 139 -11.71 0.31 -2.10
CA ALA A 139 -12.06 1.72 -2.22
C ALA A 139 -12.08 2.41 -0.84
N ARG A 140 -12.66 1.75 0.17
CA ARG A 140 -12.70 2.26 1.54
C ARG A 140 -11.30 2.39 2.15
N HIS A 141 -10.44 1.38 1.98
CA HIS A 141 -9.05 1.45 2.47
C HIS A 141 -8.28 2.61 1.83
N LEU A 142 -8.43 2.81 0.52
CA LEU A 142 -7.79 3.91 -0.20
C LEU A 142 -8.30 5.28 0.26
N ALA A 143 -9.61 5.46 0.39
CA ALA A 143 -10.20 6.72 0.89
C ALA A 143 -9.69 7.06 2.30
N VAL A 144 -9.72 6.09 3.21
CA VAL A 144 -9.28 6.26 4.61
C VAL A 144 -7.77 6.55 4.70
N ALA A 145 -6.99 6.02 3.77
CA ALA A 145 -5.55 6.28 3.64
C ALA A 145 -5.21 7.64 2.98
N GLY A 146 -6.22 8.43 2.61
CA GLY A 146 -6.07 9.79 2.11
C GLY A 146 -6.02 9.92 0.58
N VAL A 147 -6.40 8.90 -0.19
CA VAL A 147 -6.55 9.04 -1.65
C VAL A 147 -7.70 10.00 -1.95
N GLY A 148 -7.43 11.05 -2.73
CA GLY A 148 -8.37 12.15 -2.94
C GLY A 148 -9.53 11.83 -3.87
N THR A 149 -9.29 11.05 -4.92
CA THR A 149 -10.30 10.70 -5.93
C THR A 149 -10.40 9.20 -6.13
N LEU A 150 -11.61 8.66 -6.10
CA LEU A 150 -11.90 7.27 -6.39
C LEU A 150 -12.89 7.17 -7.55
N LEU A 151 -12.44 6.66 -8.69
CA LEU A 151 -13.32 6.38 -9.83
C LEU A 151 -13.93 4.99 -9.65
N LEU A 152 -15.25 4.91 -9.62
CA LEU A 152 -15.99 3.70 -9.27
C LEU A 152 -16.71 3.14 -10.50
N ASP A 153 -16.43 1.90 -10.87
CA ASP A 153 -17.03 1.25 -12.05
C ASP A 153 -17.66 -0.09 -11.67
N ASP A 154 -18.96 -0.07 -11.36
CA ASP A 154 -19.83 -1.25 -11.23
C ASP A 154 -21.31 -0.80 -11.15
N ASP A 155 -22.03 -1.02 -12.25
CA ASP A 155 -23.47 -0.72 -12.36
C ASP A 155 -24.38 -1.85 -11.86
N ALA A 156 -23.82 -2.99 -11.44
CA ALA A 156 -24.63 -4.09 -10.92
C ALA A 156 -25.38 -3.65 -9.65
N PRO A 157 -26.60 -4.16 -9.41
CA PRO A 157 -27.29 -3.88 -8.16
C PRO A 157 -26.61 -4.59 -6.99
N VAL A 158 -26.63 -3.96 -5.82
CA VAL A 158 -26.21 -4.59 -4.57
C VAL A 158 -27.09 -5.81 -4.32
N SER A 159 -26.46 -6.97 -4.15
CA SER A 159 -27.08 -8.24 -3.81
C SER A 159 -26.97 -8.53 -2.30
N PRO A 160 -27.78 -9.44 -1.75
CA PRO A 160 -27.62 -9.91 -0.37
C PRO A 160 -26.21 -10.41 -0.02
N ALA A 161 -25.52 -11.01 -0.99
CA ALA A 161 -24.14 -11.50 -0.84
C ALA A 161 -23.14 -10.35 -0.60
N ASP A 162 -23.42 -9.17 -1.15
CA ASP A 162 -22.51 -8.01 -1.05
C ASP A 162 -22.43 -7.43 0.37
N VAL A 163 -23.43 -7.73 1.21
CA VAL A 163 -23.48 -7.31 2.62
C VAL A 163 -22.41 -8.02 3.48
N ALA A 164 -21.78 -9.09 2.96
CA ALA A 164 -20.61 -9.70 3.60
C ALA A 164 -19.41 -8.73 3.70
N GLY A 165 -19.41 -7.65 2.92
CA GLY A 165 -18.40 -6.58 2.94
C GLY A 165 -18.91 -5.30 3.58
N THR A 166 -18.69 -4.18 2.87
CA THR A 166 -19.01 -2.82 3.38
C THR A 166 -20.42 -2.36 3.00
N HIS A 167 -21.10 -3.02 2.05
CA HIS A 167 -22.49 -2.71 1.70
C HIS A 167 -23.44 -3.02 2.85
N ARG A 168 -24.58 -2.34 2.90
CA ARG A 168 -25.59 -2.56 3.94
C ARG A 168 -26.81 -3.26 3.36
N TRP A 169 -27.59 -3.93 4.22
CA TRP A 169 -28.89 -4.49 3.83
C TRP A 169 -29.84 -3.44 3.23
N SER A 170 -29.75 -2.19 3.68
CA SER A 170 -30.53 -1.07 3.13
C SER A 170 -30.14 -0.66 1.71
N ASP A 171 -28.97 -1.10 1.22
CA ASP A 171 -28.48 -0.80 -0.11
C ASP A 171 -28.92 -1.83 -1.16
N VAL A 172 -29.43 -3.00 -0.75
CA VAL A 172 -29.82 -4.09 -1.66
C VAL A 172 -30.79 -3.58 -2.73
N GLY A 173 -30.46 -3.87 -4.00
CA GLY A 173 -31.18 -3.40 -5.19
C GLY A 173 -30.74 -2.03 -5.71
N THR A 174 -29.98 -1.24 -4.95
CA THR A 174 -29.36 0.00 -5.44
C THR A 174 -28.16 -0.33 -6.34
N PRO A 175 -27.86 0.44 -7.39
CA PRO A 175 -26.60 0.30 -8.12
C PRO A 175 -25.39 0.38 -7.17
N ARG A 176 -24.45 -0.56 -7.30
CA ARG A 176 -23.28 -0.68 -6.41
C ARG A 176 -22.43 0.58 -6.40
N ALA A 177 -22.20 1.22 -7.55
CA ALA A 177 -21.49 2.50 -7.62
C ALA A 177 -22.14 3.59 -6.75
N LEU A 178 -23.48 3.69 -6.75
CA LEU A 178 -24.21 4.66 -5.94
C LEU A 178 -24.16 4.32 -4.44
N ALA A 179 -24.31 3.05 -4.07
CA ALA A 179 -24.17 2.60 -2.68
C ALA A 179 -22.75 2.82 -2.14
N ALA A 180 -21.74 2.47 -2.94
CA ALA A 180 -20.32 2.69 -2.66
C ALA A 180 -20.01 4.18 -2.44
N ALA A 181 -20.44 5.04 -3.37
CA ALA A 181 -20.24 6.48 -3.28
C ALA A 181 -20.84 7.10 -2.00
N ARG A 182 -21.97 6.59 -1.52
CA ARG A 182 -22.55 7.00 -0.23
C ARG A 182 -21.70 6.50 0.94
N ALA A 183 -21.37 5.21 0.96
CA ALA A 183 -20.58 4.61 2.04
C ALA A 183 -19.18 5.26 2.19
N LEU A 184 -18.55 5.63 1.07
CA LEU A 184 -17.25 6.31 1.07
C LEU A 184 -17.34 7.75 1.60
N ARG A 185 -18.37 8.51 1.20
CA ARG A 185 -18.59 9.87 1.71
C ARG A 185 -18.95 9.88 3.20
N ASP A 186 -19.69 8.88 3.66
CA ASP A 186 -19.97 8.70 5.10
C ASP A 186 -18.68 8.42 5.90
N ALA A 187 -17.75 7.65 5.32
CA ALA A 187 -16.48 7.32 5.97
C ALA A 187 -15.46 8.46 5.90
N VAL A 188 -15.41 9.16 4.76
CA VAL A 188 -14.43 10.22 4.44
C VAL A 188 -15.14 11.34 3.66
N PRO A 189 -15.71 12.35 4.34
CA PRO A 189 -16.51 13.38 3.67
C PRO A 189 -15.80 14.17 2.55
N GLY A 190 -14.46 14.21 2.57
CA GLY A 190 -13.65 14.91 1.57
C GLY A 190 -13.25 14.08 0.35
N VAL A 191 -13.59 12.78 0.30
CA VAL A 191 -13.23 11.93 -0.86
C VAL A 191 -14.12 12.28 -2.06
N ARG A 192 -13.50 12.47 -3.21
CA ARG A 192 -14.21 12.66 -4.49
C ARG A 192 -14.45 11.28 -5.10
N VAL A 193 -15.68 11.03 -5.52
CA VAL A 193 -16.12 9.73 -6.10
C VAL A 193 -16.69 9.90 -7.51
N ASP A 194 -16.52 11.10 -8.05
CA ASP A 194 -16.97 11.60 -9.33
C ASP A 194 -15.81 12.31 -10.02
N GLY A 195 -15.78 12.22 -11.35
CA GLY A 195 -14.80 12.92 -12.18
C GLY A 195 -14.37 12.13 -13.41
N ASP A 196 -13.85 12.87 -14.39
CA ASP A 196 -13.38 12.33 -15.67
C ASP A 196 -11.83 12.32 -15.76
N ALA A 197 -11.16 12.37 -14.60
CA ALA A 197 -9.70 12.35 -14.54
C ALA A 197 -9.18 10.96 -14.93
N GLU A 198 -8.01 10.91 -15.57
CA GLU A 198 -7.32 9.64 -15.81
C GLU A 198 -6.80 9.07 -14.48
N PRO A 199 -7.03 7.77 -14.21
CA PRO A 199 -6.56 7.14 -12.97
C PRO A 199 -5.04 6.91 -13.00
N ASP A 200 -4.37 7.23 -11.89
CA ASP A 200 -2.96 6.90 -11.68
C ASP A 200 -2.75 5.39 -11.56
N VAL A 201 -3.79 4.68 -11.10
CA VAL A 201 -3.80 3.24 -10.89
C VAL A 201 -5.23 2.70 -10.84
N VAL A 202 -5.44 1.49 -11.37
CA VAL A 202 -6.74 0.81 -11.35
C VAL A 202 -6.65 -0.51 -10.61
N VAL A 203 -7.55 -0.75 -9.66
CA VAL A 203 -7.79 -2.08 -9.10
C VAL A 203 -8.94 -2.72 -9.86
N VAL A 204 -8.73 -3.94 -10.35
CA VAL A 204 -9.74 -4.68 -11.09
C VAL A 204 -10.10 -5.93 -10.30
N VAL A 205 -11.33 -6.00 -9.79
CA VAL A 205 -11.85 -7.17 -9.11
C VAL A 205 -12.66 -8.01 -10.09
N GLU A 206 -12.23 -9.24 -10.32
CA GLU A 206 -12.84 -10.18 -11.26
C GLU A 206 -13.08 -11.53 -10.59
N HIS A 207 -13.97 -12.33 -11.17
CA HIS A 207 -14.36 -13.63 -10.64
C HIS A 207 -13.84 -14.74 -11.55
N HIS A 208 -13.41 -15.85 -10.95
CA HIS A 208 -12.81 -17.03 -11.61
C HIS A 208 -11.45 -16.83 -12.29
N ALA A 209 -11.34 -15.83 -13.16
CA ALA A 209 -10.13 -15.48 -13.89
C ALA A 209 -10.14 -14.00 -14.24
N ALA A 210 -8.95 -13.45 -14.50
CA ALA A 210 -8.85 -12.08 -15.00
C ALA A 210 -9.28 -12.01 -16.48
N ASP A 211 -9.99 -10.97 -16.88
CA ASP A 211 -10.45 -10.77 -18.26
C ASP A 211 -9.28 -10.29 -19.15
N PRO A 212 -8.90 -11.07 -20.19
CA PRO A 212 -7.88 -10.64 -21.14
C PRO A 212 -8.24 -9.35 -21.87
N GLY A 213 -9.53 -9.10 -22.14
CA GLY A 213 -9.99 -7.88 -22.83
C GLY A 213 -9.68 -6.64 -22.03
N ARG A 214 -10.13 -6.61 -20.76
CA ARG A 214 -9.82 -5.51 -19.83
C ARG A 214 -8.32 -5.36 -19.58
N ALA A 215 -7.59 -6.46 -19.39
CA ALA A 215 -6.15 -6.42 -19.23
C ALA A 215 -5.46 -5.75 -20.44
N MET A 216 -5.89 -6.08 -21.66
CA MET A 216 -5.37 -5.45 -22.89
C MET A 216 -5.71 -3.96 -22.97
N LEU A 217 -6.90 -3.54 -22.55
CA LEU A 217 -7.28 -2.12 -22.52
C LEU A 217 -6.38 -1.31 -21.57
N LEU A 218 -6.17 -1.79 -20.36
CA LEU A 218 -5.32 -1.13 -19.36
C LEU A 218 -3.84 -1.08 -19.80
N MET A 219 -3.36 -2.17 -20.41
CA MET A 219 -2.03 -2.19 -21.03
C MET A 219 -1.94 -1.19 -22.19
N GLY A 220 -2.95 -1.10 -23.05
CA GLY A 220 -2.97 -0.14 -24.17
C GLY A 220 -3.00 1.32 -23.71
N ALA A 221 -3.74 1.60 -22.62
CA ALA A 221 -3.81 2.91 -21.99
C ALA A 221 -2.59 3.26 -21.12
N GLN A 222 -1.64 2.34 -20.96
CA GLN A 222 -0.45 2.50 -20.09
C GLN A 222 -0.81 2.81 -18.63
N VAL A 223 -1.95 2.31 -18.15
CA VAL A 223 -2.41 2.52 -16.77
C VAL A 223 -1.89 1.40 -15.85
N PRO A 224 -1.15 1.73 -14.78
CA PRO A 224 -0.80 0.77 -13.74
C PRO A 224 -2.04 0.10 -13.15
N HIS A 225 -2.01 -1.20 -12.91
CA HIS A 225 -3.18 -1.89 -12.38
C HIS A 225 -2.87 -3.06 -11.46
N VAL A 226 -3.81 -3.35 -10.57
CA VAL A 226 -3.76 -4.45 -9.61
C VAL A 226 -4.99 -5.35 -9.81
N PRO A 227 -4.84 -6.51 -10.46
CA PRO A 227 -5.91 -7.47 -10.58
C PRO A 227 -6.12 -8.18 -9.24
N VAL A 228 -7.39 -8.44 -8.91
CA VAL A 228 -7.82 -9.27 -7.82
C VAL A 228 -8.81 -10.28 -8.39
N VAL A 229 -8.45 -11.55 -8.39
CA VAL A 229 -9.32 -12.63 -8.88
C VAL A 229 -9.89 -13.37 -7.69
N VAL A 230 -11.21 -13.30 -7.50
CA VAL A 230 -11.91 -14.02 -6.44
C VAL A 230 -12.50 -15.32 -6.98
N ARG A 231 -12.34 -16.40 -6.22
CA ARG A 231 -12.91 -17.73 -6.47
C ARG A 231 -13.68 -18.17 -5.22
N ASP A 232 -14.27 -19.36 -5.25
CA ASP A 232 -15.20 -19.82 -4.21
C ASP A 232 -14.58 -19.89 -2.80
N ALA A 233 -13.30 -20.23 -2.68
CA ALA A 233 -12.63 -20.45 -1.40
C ALA A 233 -11.28 -19.73 -1.27
N ASP A 234 -10.88 -18.95 -2.28
CA ASP A 234 -9.63 -18.22 -2.28
C ASP A 234 -9.71 -16.94 -3.15
N ALA A 235 -8.71 -16.08 -3.01
CA ALA A 235 -8.54 -14.90 -3.83
C ALA A 235 -7.06 -14.73 -4.18
N ILE A 236 -6.80 -14.31 -5.41
CA ILE A 236 -5.46 -14.01 -5.90
C ILE A 236 -5.34 -12.50 -6.09
N VAL A 237 -4.36 -11.87 -5.43
CA VAL A 237 -4.01 -10.47 -5.62
C VAL A 237 -2.72 -10.37 -6.42
N GLY A 238 -2.75 -9.58 -7.49
CA GLY A 238 -1.59 -9.30 -8.34
C GLY A 238 -1.38 -10.28 -9.50
N PRO A 239 -0.30 -10.09 -10.28
CA PRO A 239 0.77 -9.12 -10.04
C PRO A 239 0.32 -7.67 -10.20
N VAL A 240 1.00 -6.76 -9.52
CA VAL A 240 0.89 -5.33 -9.81
C VAL A 240 1.56 -5.11 -11.15
N VAL A 241 0.80 -4.64 -12.13
CA VAL A 241 1.31 -4.46 -13.49
C VAL A 241 1.60 -2.99 -13.71
N ARG A 242 2.88 -2.63 -13.85
CA ARG A 242 3.28 -1.37 -14.50
C ARG A 242 3.58 -1.67 -15.97
N PRO A 243 2.75 -1.18 -16.91
CA PRO A 243 2.93 -1.47 -18.33
C PRO A 243 4.36 -1.19 -18.81
N GLY A 244 4.94 -2.10 -19.59
CA GLY A 244 6.32 -1.98 -20.07
C GLY A 244 7.40 -2.43 -19.09
N LEU A 245 7.10 -2.56 -17.79
CA LEU A 245 8.12 -2.85 -16.77
C LEU A 245 7.96 -4.23 -16.12
N ASP A 246 6.72 -4.67 -15.91
CA ASP A 246 6.41 -5.85 -15.13
C ASP A 246 5.73 -6.96 -15.96
N PRO A 247 5.77 -8.24 -15.52
CA PRO A 247 4.97 -9.30 -16.11
C PRO A 247 3.47 -8.96 -16.07
N CYS A 248 2.86 -8.83 -17.25
CA CYS A 248 1.43 -8.57 -17.36
C CYS A 248 0.59 -9.86 -17.23
N LEU A 249 -0.73 -9.72 -17.16
CA LEU A 249 -1.65 -10.87 -17.10
C LEU A 249 -1.52 -11.83 -18.28
N ARG A 250 -1.19 -11.33 -19.48
CA ARG A 250 -0.89 -12.19 -20.64
C ARG A 250 0.37 -13.04 -20.44
N CYS A 251 1.39 -12.55 -19.73
CA CYS A 251 2.54 -13.39 -19.36
C CYS A 251 2.09 -14.57 -18.50
N LEU A 252 1.23 -14.32 -17.51
CA LEU A 252 0.69 -15.37 -16.64
C LEU A 252 -0.07 -16.41 -17.44
N ASP A 253 -0.93 -15.98 -18.37
CA ASP A 253 -1.70 -16.89 -19.21
C ASP A 253 -0.85 -17.68 -20.20
N LEU A 254 0.24 -17.10 -20.71
CA LEU A 254 1.21 -17.82 -21.54
C LEU A 254 1.96 -18.89 -20.73
N HIS A 255 2.45 -18.55 -19.53
CA HIS A 255 3.06 -19.54 -18.63
C HIS A 255 2.08 -20.65 -18.23
N ARG A 256 0.79 -20.34 -18.07
CA ARG A 256 -0.25 -21.36 -17.84
C ARG A 256 -0.48 -22.22 -19.09
N THR A 257 -0.42 -21.62 -20.27
CA THR A 257 -0.58 -22.31 -21.56
C THR A 257 0.59 -23.28 -21.84
N ASP A 258 1.81 -22.92 -21.45
CA ASP A 258 2.98 -23.80 -21.55
C ASP A 258 2.80 -25.09 -20.73
N VAL A 259 2.09 -25.00 -19.60
CA VAL A 259 1.79 -26.13 -18.72
C VAL A 259 0.53 -26.88 -19.17
N ASP A 260 -0.51 -26.14 -19.56
CA ASP A 260 -1.79 -26.65 -20.04
C ASP A 260 -2.15 -25.98 -21.38
N PRO A 261 -1.90 -26.66 -22.52
CA PRO A 261 -2.25 -26.13 -23.83
C PRO A 261 -3.75 -25.80 -24.02
N ALA A 262 -4.63 -26.36 -23.20
CA ALA A 262 -6.06 -26.06 -23.23
C ALA A 262 -6.42 -24.78 -22.44
N TRP A 263 -5.48 -24.18 -21.68
CA TRP A 263 -5.71 -23.01 -20.84
C TRP A 263 -6.45 -21.86 -21.54
N PRO A 264 -6.13 -21.46 -22.79
CA PRO A 264 -6.89 -20.40 -23.46
C PRO A 264 -8.39 -20.72 -23.65
N THR A 265 -8.74 -22.01 -23.83
CA THR A 265 -10.13 -22.45 -23.92
C THR A 265 -10.82 -22.42 -22.55
N VAL A 266 -10.11 -22.81 -21.49
CA VAL A 266 -10.59 -22.72 -20.11
C VAL A 266 -10.83 -21.27 -19.72
N LEU A 267 -9.83 -20.40 -19.94
CA LEU A 267 -9.89 -18.97 -19.65
C LEU A 267 -11.10 -18.29 -20.31
N ARG A 268 -11.34 -18.57 -21.59
CA ARG A 268 -12.53 -18.07 -22.31
C ARG A 268 -13.85 -18.52 -21.67
N SER A 269 -13.86 -19.71 -21.08
CA SER A 269 -15.06 -20.25 -20.44
C SER A 269 -15.30 -19.56 -19.08
N LEU A 270 -14.22 -19.38 -18.30
CA LEU A 270 -14.24 -18.71 -16.99
C LEU A 270 -14.59 -17.22 -17.07
N THR A 271 -14.19 -16.54 -18.15
CA THR A 271 -14.46 -15.11 -18.39
C THR A 271 -15.77 -14.85 -19.14
N SER A 272 -16.51 -15.91 -19.49
CA SER A 272 -17.79 -15.76 -20.18
C SER A 272 -18.91 -15.38 -19.21
N ALA A 273 -19.91 -14.64 -19.71
CA ALA A 273 -21.12 -14.31 -18.94
C ALA A 273 -21.95 -15.53 -18.49
N ARG A 274 -21.59 -16.75 -18.94
CA ARG A 274 -22.21 -18.01 -18.53
C ARG A 274 -21.49 -18.69 -17.36
N ALA A 275 -20.36 -18.14 -16.91
CA ALA A 275 -19.66 -18.67 -15.75
C ALA A 275 -20.59 -18.61 -14.51
N PRO A 276 -20.52 -19.60 -13.61
CA PRO A 276 -21.30 -19.58 -12.37
C PRO A 276 -21.03 -18.31 -11.58
N ALA A 277 -22.06 -17.76 -10.92
CA ALA A 277 -21.87 -16.61 -10.05
C ALA A 277 -21.01 -16.99 -8.84
N VAL A 278 -20.01 -16.16 -8.52
CA VAL A 278 -19.20 -16.29 -7.30
C VAL A 278 -19.81 -15.41 -6.22
N THR A 279 -19.94 -15.96 -5.02
CA THR A 279 -20.26 -15.18 -3.81
C THR A 279 -19.00 -14.97 -3.01
N GLU A 280 -18.61 -13.72 -2.81
CA GLU A 280 -17.39 -13.41 -2.08
C GLU A 280 -17.59 -13.65 -0.57
N VAL A 281 -16.71 -14.45 0.03
CA VAL A 281 -16.70 -14.67 1.47
C VAL A 281 -16.10 -13.44 2.16
N GLY A 282 -16.86 -12.81 3.08
CA GLY A 282 -16.50 -11.50 3.65
C GLY A 282 -15.10 -11.40 4.27
N VAL A 283 -14.64 -12.42 4.99
CA VAL A 283 -13.29 -12.42 5.60
C VAL A 283 -12.18 -12.50 4.53
N LEU A 284 -12.39 -13.30 3.50
CA LEU A 284 -11.47 -13.43 2.37
C LEU A 284 -11.44 -12.14 1.55
N ALA A 285 -12.62 -11.55 1.30
CA ALA A 285 -12.77 -10.27 0.62
C ALA A 285 -12.05 -9.14 1.37
N GLY A 286 -12.19 -9.07 2.70
CA GLY A 286 -11.48 -8.11 3.54
C GLY A 286 -9.96 -8.27 3.48
N ALA A 287 -9.46 -9.50 3.52
CA ALA A 287 -8.03 -9.78 3.42
C ALA A 287 -7.46 -9.42 2.04
N ALA A 288 -8.15 -9.79 0.96
CA ALA A 288 -7.77 -9.45 -0.41
C ALA A 288 -7.80 -7.93 -0.63
N ALA A 289 -8.83 -7.25 -0.10
CA ALA A 289 -8.97 -5.81 -0.20
C ALA A 289 -7.83 -5.06 0.50
N ALA A 290 -7.47 -5.48 1.72
CA ALA A 290 -6.36 -4.89 2.46
C ALA A 290 -5.03 -5.08 1.72
N LEU A 291 -4.79 -6.28 1.18
CA LEU A 291 -3.57 -6.58 0.43
C LEU A 291 -3.46 -5.78 -0.87
N ALA A 292 -4.55 -5.69 -1.64
CA ALA A 292 -4.59 -4.92 -2.88
C ALA A 292 -4.41 -3.42 -2.61
N ALA A 293 -5.10 -2.87 -1.60
CA ALA A 293 -4.93 -1.48 -1.19
C ALA A 293 -3.49 -1.18 -0.75
N ALA A 294 -2.82 -2.10 -0.03
CA ALA A 294 -1.41 -1.93 0.34
C ALA A 294 -0.49 -1.80 -0.90
N GLN A 295 -0.75 -2.56 -1.97
CA GLN A 295 0.02 -2.44 -3.21
C GLN A 295 -0.22 -1.11 -3.92
N VAL A 296 -1.46 -0.65 -3.98
CA VAL A 296 -1.82 0.65 -4.56
C VAL A 296 -1.15 1.79 -3.78
N LEU A 297 -1.21 1.75 -2.43
CA LEU A 297 -0.61 2.79 -1.59
C LEU A 297 0.92 2.82 -1.70
N ALA A 298 1.57 1.66 -1.92
CA ALA A 298 3.00 1.59 -2.21
C ALA A 298 3.32 2.27 -3.56
N LEU A 299 2.53 1.98 -4.59
CA LEU A 299 2.68 2.61 -5.91
C LEU A 299 2.51 4.13 -5.83
N LEU A 300 1.45 4.61 -5.17
CA LEU A 300 1.19 6.05 -4.97
C LEU A 300 2.23 6.74 -4.08
N ALA A 301 2.90 5.99 -3.20
CA ALA A 301 4.04 6.51 -2.44
C ALA A 301 5.31 6.67 -3.28
N GLY A 302 5.33 6.19 -4.53
CA GLY A 302 6.50 6.18 -5.40
C GLY A 302 7.48 5.05 -5.09
N THR A 303 7.08 4.04 -4.31
CA THR A 303 7.88 2.84 -4.08
C THR A 303 7.54 1.78 -5.11
N VAL A 304 8.39 0.74 -5.25
CA VAL A 304 8.07 -0.42 -6.08
C VAL A 304 7.24 -1.40 -5.26
N PRO A 305 5.97 -1.67 -5.61
CA PRO A 305 5.15 -2.64 -4.90
C PRO A 305 5.78 -4.04 -4.88
N ALA A 306 5.62 -4.76 -3.76
CA ALA A 306 6.19 -6.09 -3.59
C ALA A 306 5.66 -7.09 -4.63
N LEU A 307 4.44 -6.87 -5.12
CA LEU A 307 3.76 -7.75 -6.05
C LEU A 307 3.98 -7.40 -7.54
N CYS A 308 4.96 -6.55 -7.89
CA CYS A 308 5.26 -6.23 -9.30
C CYS A 308 5.64 -7.46 -10.16
N SER A 309 6.18 -8.52 -9.55
CA SER A 309 6.49 -9.78 -10.26
C SER A 309 6.02 -11.00 -9.48
N ALA A 310 4.96 -10.81 -8.69
CA ALA A 310 4.40 -11.86 -7.85
C ALA A 310 2.89 -11.68 -7.68
N SER A 311 2.17 -12.79 -7.58
CA SER A 311 0.80 -12.80 -7.11
C SER A 311 0.75 -13.49 -5.75
N VAL A 312 -0.17 -13.07 -4.88
CA VAL A 312 -0.41 -13.74 -3.60
C VAL A 312 -1.78 -14.38 -3.64
N GLU A 313 -1.83 -15.66 -3.29
CA GLU A 313 -3.06 -16.41 -3.07
C GLU A 313 -3.39 -16.42 -1.57
N LEU A 314 -4.63 -16.04 -1.24
CA LEU A 314 -5.21 -16.09 0.09
C LEU A 314 -6.31 -17.15 0.06
N ALA A 315 -6.16 -18.24 0.80
CA ALA A 315 -7.09 -19.37 0.77
C ALA A 315 -7.73 -19.64 2.13
N LEU A 316 -8.99 -20.03 2.14
CA LEU A 316 -9.67 -20.52 3.34
C LEU A 316 -9.24 -21.97 3.65
N PRO A 317 -9.29 -22.40 4.92
CA PRO A 317 -9.81 -21.68 6.08
C PRO A 317 -8.79 -20.81 6.83
N ASP A 318 -7.49 -20.93 6.53
CA ASP A 318 -6.43 -20.35 7.36
C ASP A 318 -5.99 -18.94 6.93
N LEU A 319 -6.35 -18.50 5.72
CA LEU A 319 -5.96 -17.22 5.11
C LEU A 319 -4.45 -16.99 5.09
N VAL A 320 -3.68 -18.07 4.99
CA VAL A 320 -2.22 -17.98 4.87
C VAL A 320 -1.86 -17.53 3.46
N ALA A 321 -1.20 -16.38 3.37
CA ALA A 321 -0.73 -15.81 2.12
C ALA A 321 0.35 -16.69 1.48
N ARG A 322 0.12 -17.13 0.24
CA ARG A 322 1.07 -17.90 -0.56
C ARG A 322 1.52 -17.07 -1.75
N GLU A 323 2.79 -16.69 -1.76
CA GLU A 323 3.38 -15.94 -2.87
C GLU A 323 3.77 -16.87 -4.02
N ARG A 324 3.40 -16.47 -5.24
CA ARG A 324 3.87 -17.06 -6.48
C ARG A 324 4.56 -15.99 -7.31
N ARG A 325 5.81 -16.24 -7.71
CA ARG A 325 6.59 -15.34 -8.57
C ARG A 325 6.38 -15.65 -10.05
N TRP A 326 6.48 -14.61 -10.85
CA TRP A 326 6.29 -14.65 -12.30
C TRP A 326 7.47 -13.99 -13.01
N ALA A 327 7.96 -14.64 -14.05
CA ALA A 327 8.88 -14.01 -15.00
C ALA A 327 8.08 -13.45 -16.19
N THR A 328 8.62 -12.45 -16.87
CA THR A 328 8.05 -12.04 -18.16
C THR A 328 8.17 -13.18 -19.15
N HIS A 329 7.05 -13.53 -19.79
CA HIS A 329 7.04 -14.60 -20.79
C HIS A 329 7.64 -14.10 -22.11
N PRO A 330 8.57 -14.84 -22.73
CA PRO A 330 9.29 -14.39 -23.94
C PRO A 330 8.36 -14.12 -25.14
N ALA A 331 7.28 -14.89 -25.29
CA ALA A 331 6.29 -14.68 -26.35
C ALA A 331 5.28 -13.55 -26.09
N CYS A 332 5.36 -12.84 -24.95
CA CYS A 332 4.36 -11.83 -24.60
C CYS A 332 4.62 -10.47 -25.27
N GLY A 333 5.89 -10.05 -25.37
CA GLY A 333 6.26 -8.72 -25.88
C GLY A 333 5.82 -7.54 -25.00
N CYS A 334 5.49 -7.74 -23.72
CA CYS A 334 4.97 -6.66 -22.86
C CYS A 334 6.05 -5.78 -22.22
N VAL A 335 7.30 -6.26 -22.11
CA VAL A 335 8.46 -5.51 -21.59
C VAL A 335 9.56 -5.34 -22.64
N THR A 336 9.42 -6.01 -23.78
CA THR A 336 10.35 -5.89 -24.92
C THR A 336 9.58 -5.23 -26.05
N PRO A 337 10.02 -4.06 -26.56
CA PRO A 337 9.35 -3.45 -27.70
C PRO A 337 9.41 -4.40 -28.91
N PRO A 338 8.34 -4.50 -29.71
CA PRO A 338 8.36 -5.32 -30.92
C PRO A 338 9.40 -4.75 -31.89
N GLY A 339 10.55 -5.41 -32.02
CA GLY A 339 11.60 -5.02 -32.98
C GLY A 339 13.05 -5.35 -32.62
N THR A 340 13.40 -5.73 -31.40
CA THR A 340 14.76 -6.21 -31.09
C THR A 340 14.81 -7.73 -31.13
N THR A 341 14.62 -8.30 -32.32
CA THR A 341 15.21 -9.60 -32.62
C THR A 341 16.69 -9.34 -32.78
N ASP A 342 17.50 -9.82 -31.85
CA ASP A 342 18.95 -9.79 -31.99
C ASP A 342 19.29 -10.61 -33.25
N ALA A 343 19.58 -9.90 -34.34
CA ALA A 343 20.08 -10.51 -35.56
C ALA A 343 21.51 -10.98 -35.25
N GLY A 344 21.61 -12.21 -34.75
CA GLY A 344 22.89 -12.88 -34.57
C GLY A 344 23.71 -12.79 -35.86
N PRO A 345 25.04 -12.61 -35.77
CA PRO A 345 25.87 -12.39 -36.95
C PRO A 345 25.75 -13.59 -37.89
N ARG A 346 25.40 -13.32 -39.15
CA ARG A 346 25.52 -14.31 -40.23
C ARG A 346 27.02 -14.49 -40.51
N GLU A 347 27.56 -15.64 -40.09
CA GLU A 347 28.88 -16.09 -40.53
C GLU A 347 28.83 -16.43 -42.02
N ALA A 348 29.85 -15.96 -42.74
CA ALA A 348 30.15 -16.26 -44.14
C ALA A 348 31.31 -17.24 -44.21
#